data_AF-A0A6C2URI8-F1
#
_entry.id   AF-A0A6C2URI8-F1
#
_cell.length_a   1.000
_cell.length_b   1.000
_cell.length_c   1.000
_cell.angle_alpha   90.00
_cell.angle_beta   90.00
_cell.angle_gamma   90.00
#
_symmetry.space_group_name_H-M   'P 1'
#
loop_
_entity.id
_entity.type
_entity.pdbx_description
1 polymer ?
#
loop_
_entity_poly.entity_id
_entity_poly.type
_entity_poly.pdbx_seq_one_letter_code
_entity_poly.pdbx_strand_id
1 'polypeptide(L)'
;MDDSRDQLDFNFAADDLLEFPRDLGEEGWFQFLSEQKLAIQRVEEKFGIVLNRRVRLRLRGWDEVFEGKLVLDSLLFPPPQAESLQLRLGRMTFENTDIDYCESL
;
A
#
# COMPACT_ATOMS: atom_id res chain seq x y z
N MET A 1 27.34 6.55 -67.72
CA MET A 1 26.69 7.47 -66.79
C MET A 1 25.94 6.58 -65.82
N ASP A 2 26.59 6.27 -64.71
CA ASP A 2 25.99 5.59 -63.57
C ASP A 2 25.13 6.62 -62.83
N ASP A 3 23.83 6.38 -62.76
CA ASP A 3 22.96 7.08 -61.81
C ASP A 3 22.11 6.04 -61.09
N SER A 4 22.80 5.16 -60.35
CA SER A 4 22.20 4.31 -59.33
C SER A 4 21.83 5.17 -58.12
N ARG A 5 20.71 5.87 -58.21
CA ARG A 5 20.02 6.47 -57.07
C ARG A 5 18.59 5.95 -56.99
N ASP A 6 18.48 4.63 -56.88
CA ASP A 6 17.32 4.02 -56.24
C ASP A 6 17.45 4.23 -54.72
N GLN A 7 17.20 5.47 -54.29
CA GLN A 7 16.92 5.75 -52.89
C GLN A 7 15.49 5.28 -52.61
N LEU A 8 15.37 4.16 -51.90
CA LEU A 8 14.10 3.73 -51.33
C LEU A 8 13.63 4.80 -50.35
N ASP A 9 12.64 5.60 -50.77
CA ASP A 9 11.91 6.52 -49.89
C ASP A 9 11.13 5.68 -48.87
N PHE A 10 11.73 5.48 -47.69
CA PHE A 10 11.00 5.01 -46.53
C PHE A 10 10.07 6.13 -46.06
N ASN A 11 8.82 6.09 -46.52
CA ASN A 11 7.73 6.82 -45.89
C ASN A 11 7.49 6.21 -44.50
N PHE A 12 8.26 6.65 -43.50
CA PHE A 12 7.83 6.55 -42.12
C PHE A 12 6.65 7.51 -41.95
N ALA A 13 5.44 7.00 -42.21
CA ALA A 13 4.25 7.61 -41.65
C ALA A 13 4.46 7.63 -40.13
N ALA A 14 4.70 8.82 -39.58
CA ALA A 14 4.92 9.06 -38.16
C ALA A 14 3.62 8.91 -37.34
N ASP A 15 2.81 7.92 -37.71
CA ASP A 15 1.51 7.58 -37.12
C ASP A 15 1.41 6.11 -36.69
N ASP A 16 2.48 5.33 -36.89
CA ASP A 16 2.70 4.15 -36.05
C ASP A 16 3.10 4.65 -34.67
N LEU A 17 2.07 5.02 -33.89
CA LEU A 17 2.06 5.05 -32.43
C LEU A 17 2.73 3.76 -31.96
N LEU A 18 4.05 3.80 -31.80
CA LEU A 18 4.79 2.98 -30.88
C LEU A 18 4.22 3.30 -29.49
N GLU A 19 3.04 2.78 -29.19
CA GLU A 19 2.68 2.50 -27.82
C GLU A 19 3.78 1.58 -27.32
N PHE A 20 4.65 2.13 -26.48
CA PHE A 20 5.63 1.34 -25.75
C PHE A 20 4.92 0.10 -25.21
N PRO A 21 5.50 -1.11 -25.36
CA PRO A 21 4.88 -2.31 -24.84
C PRO A 21 4.52 -2.06 -23.38
N ARG A 22 3.21 -2.03 -23.08
CA ARG A 22 2.76 -1.87 -21.70
C ARG A 22 3.26 -3.09 -20.95
N ASP A 23 4.13 -2.88 -19.97
CA ASP A 23 4.56 -3.95 -19.10
C ASP A 23 3.39 -4.33 -18.19
N LEU A 24 2.65 -5.36 -18.62
CA LEU A 24 1.51 -5.91 -17.88
C LEU A 24 1.90 -6.33 -16.45
N GLY A 25 3.19 -6.63 -16.21
CA GLY A 25 3.72 -6.90 -14.88
C GLY A 25 3.78 -5.64 -14.01
N GLU A 26 4.22 -4.52 -14.56
CA GLU A 26 4.23 -3.22 -13.87
C GLU A 26 2.80 -2.73 -13.59
N GLU A 27 1.89 -2.81 -14.57
CA GLU A 27 0.50 -2.40 -14.40
C GLU A 27 -0.21 -3.22 -13.30
N GLY A 28 -0.02 -4.54 -13.29
CA GLY A 28 -0.57 -5.41 -12.25
C GLY A 28 0.00 -5.10 -10.85
N TRP A 29 1.29 -4.76 -10.77
CA TRP A 29 1.92 -4.36 -9.51
C TRP A 29 1.37 -3.04 -8.98
N PHE A 30 1.18 -2.03 -9.83
CA PHE A 30 0.57 -0.76 -9.43
C PHE A 30 -0.88 -0.92 -8.97
N GLN A 31 -1.66 -1.76 -9.65
CA GLN A 31 -3.03 -2.09 -9.25
C GLN A 31 -3.03 -2.74 -7.86
N PHE A 32 -2.21 -3.76 -7.64
CA PHE A 32 -2.08 -4.42 -6.34
C PHE A 32 -1.72 -3.44 -5.21
N LEU A 33 -0.73 -2.57 -5.42
CA LEU A 33 -0.33 -1.57 -4.43
C LEU A 33 -1.46 -0.58 -4.12
N SER A 34 -2.21 -0.17 -5.14
CA SER A 34 -3.34 0.75 -4.97
C SER A 34 -4.48 0.11 -4.17
N GLU A 35 -4.83 -1.15 -4.49
CA GLU A 35 -5.83 -1.92 -3.76
C GLU A 35 -5.41 -2.16 -2.31
N GLN A 36 -4.15 -2.53 -2.08
CA GLN A 36 -3.60 -2.71 -0.74
C GLN A 36 -3.70 -1.41 0.08
N LYS A 37 -3.32 -0.28 -0.52
CA LYS A 37 -3.39 1.03 0.14
C LYS A 37 -4.83 1.39 0.51
N LEU A 38 -5.78 1.16 -0.40
CA LEU A 38 -7.20 1.40 -0.15
C LEU A 38 -7.74 0.47 0.96
N ALA A 39 -7.34 -0.79 0.98
CA ALA A 39 -7.75 -1.74 2.00
C ALA A 39 -7.25 -1.31 3.40
N ILE A 40 -5.98 -0.91 3.50
CA ILE A 40 -5.41 -0.38 4.75
C ILE A 40 -6.16 0.88 5.19
N GLN A 41 -6.38 1.83 4.29
CA GLN A 41 -7.06 3.08 4.60
C GLN A 41 -8.48 2.84 5.14
N ARG A 42 -9.23 1.90 4.56
CA ARG A 42 -10.57 1.52 5.07
C ARG A 42 -10.52 0.96 6.48
N VAL A 43 -9.48 0.18 6.81
CA VAL A 43 -9.30 -0.35 8.17
C VAL A 43 -8.96 0.78 9.14
N GLU A 44 -8.04 1.66 8.76
CA GLU A 44 -7.67 2.84 9.55
C GLU A 44 -8.89 3.72 9.85
N GLU A 45 -9.70 4.04 8.84
CA GLU A 45 -10.91 4.84 8.96
C GLU A 45 -11.98 4.17 9.84
N LYS A 46 -12.22 2.86 9.66
CA LYS A 46 -13.24 2.14 10.41
C LYS A 46 -12.92 2.05 11.91
N PHE A 47 -11.66 1.82 12.25
CA PHE A 47 -11.26 1.54 13.63
C PHE A 47 -10.55 2.71 14.30
N GLY A 48 -10.32 3.83 13.58
CA GLY A 48 -9.70 5.03 14.11
C GLY A 48 -8.22 4.83 14.49
N ILE A 49 -7.49 3.99 13.76
CA ILE A 49 -6.10 3.63 14.05
C ILE A 49 -5.19 3.94 12.87
N VAL A 50 -3.88 3.97 13.10
CA VAL A 50 -2.88 4.22 12.06
C VAL A 50 -1.95 3.00 11.93
N LEU A 51 -2.06 2.28 10.82
CA LEU A 51 -1.34 1.04 10.55
C LEU A 51 -0.06 1.29 9.76
N ASN A 52 0.90 0.36 9.91
CA ASN A 52 2.18 0.37 9.22
C ASN A 52 3.05 1.63 9.48
N ARG A 53 2.71 2.42 10.51
CA ARG A 53 3.49 3.59 10.94
C ARG A 53 4.10 3.36 12.30
N ARG A 54 5.15 4.13 12.59
CA ARG A 54 5.73 4.20 13.93
C ARG A 54 4.79 5.06 14.79
N VAL A 55 4.42 4.54 15.94
CA VAL A 55 3.51 5.18 16.87
C VAL A 55 4.07 5.10 18.27
N ARG A 56 3.63 6.03 19.10
CA ARG A 56 3.72 5.99 20.55
C ARG A 56 2.32 5.78 21.11
N LEU A 57 2.12 4.74 21.91
CA LEU A 57 0.81 4.42 22.47
C LEU A 57 0.89 4.02 23.94
N ARG A 58 -0.23 4.19 24.65
CA ARG A 58 -0.48 3.69 26.00
C ARG A 58 -1.71 2.80 25.97
N LEU A 59 -1.65 1.67 26.67
CA LEU A 59 -2.76 0.74 26.79
C LEU A 59 -3.46 0.92 28.14
N ARG A 60 -4.76 0.65 28.18
CA ARG A 60 -5.56 0.75 29.41
C ARG A 60 -5.04 -0.25 30.45
N GLY A 61 -4.82 0.24 31.66
CA GLY A 61 -4.30 -0.57 32.76
C GLY A 61 -2.78 -0.77 32.74
N TRP A 62 -2.07 -0.13 31.81
CA TRP A 62 -0.60 -0.12 31.75
C TRP A 62 -0.10 1.31 31.96
N ASP A 63 0.78 1.50 32.94
CA ASP A 63 1.38 2.83 33.22
C ASP A 63 2.50 3.18 32.22
N GLU A 64 3.02 2.18 31.51
CA GLU A 64 4.09 2.31 30.55
C GLU A 64 3.60 2.85 29.19
N VAL A 65 4.49 3.56 28.50
CA VAL A 65 4.26 4.03 27.13
C VAL A 65 5.12 3.21 26.19
N PHE A 66 4.51 2.69 25.14
CA PHE A 66 5.17 1.85 24.15
C PHE A 66 5.42 2.63 22.87
N GLU A 67 6.54 2.35 22.22
CA GLU A 67 6.87 2.93 20.93
C GLU A 67 7.29 1.84 19.94
N GLY A 68 6.76 1.89 18.72
CA GLY A 68 7.10 0.91 17.70
C GLY A 68 6.25 1.03 16.44
N LYS A 69 6.45 0.11 15.50
CA LYS A 69 5.60 0.03 14.30
C LYS A 69 4.31 -0.71 14.65
N LEU A 70 3.17 -0.05 14.48
CA LEU A 70 1.86 -0.67 14.68
C LEU A 70 1.45 -1.42 13.41
N VAL A 71 1.14 -2.70 13.56
CA VAL A 71 0.70 -3.55 12.44
C VAL A 71 -0.50 -4.39 12.88
N LEU A 72 -1.22 -4.94 11.91
CA LEU A 72 -2.18 -6.01 12.19
C LEU A 72 -1.42 -7.25 12.66
N ASP A 73 -1.98 -7.97 13.62
CA ASP A 73 -1.41 -9.25 14.05
C ASP A 73 -1.58 -10.34 12.98
N SER A 74 -2.70 -10.29 12.25
CA SER A 74 -2.99 -11.15 11.11
C SER A 74 -2.62 -10.50 9.77
N LEU A 75 -2.19 -11.33 8.81
CA LEU A 75 -2.02 -10.94 7.41
C LEU A 75 -3.34 -10.79 6.67
N LEU A 76 -4.42 -11.35 7.22
CA LEU A 76 -5.76 -11.25 6.65
C LEU A 76 -6.43 -9.98 7.14
N PHE A 77 -7.07 -9.26 6.21
CA PHE A 77 -7.89 -8.13 6.58
C PHE A 77 -9.11 -8.59 7.40
N PRO A 78 -9.48 -7.80 8.41
CA PRO A 78 -10.65 -8.09 9.22
C PRO A 78 -11.93 -8.10 8.36
N PRO A 79 -12.90 -8.98 8.67
CA PRO A 79 -14.17 -8.97 7.97
C PRO A 79 -14.93 -7.64 8.20
N PRO A 80 -15.84 -7.25 7.30
CA PRO A 80 -16.59 -5.99 7.41
C PRO A 80 -17.40 -5.85 8.71
N GLN A 81 -17.76 -6.97 9.31
CA GLN A 81 -18.54 -7.08 10.56
C GLN A 81 -17.70 -7.20 11.83
N ALA A 82 -16.36 -7.16 11.73
CA ALA A 82 -15.49 -7.16 12.91
C ALA A 82 -15.72 -5.89 13.77
N GLU A 83 -15.89 -6.08 15.07
CA GLU A 83 -16.07 -4.99 16.05
C GLU A 83 -14.75 -4.53 16.66
N SER A 84 -13.77 -5.43 16.80
CA SER A 84 -12.41 -5.13 17.25
C SER A 84 -11.36 -5.70 16.31
N LEU A 85 -10.12 -5.24 16.50
CA LEU A 85 -8.94 -5.67 15.76
C LEU A 85 -7.82 -6.05 16.70
N GLN A 86 -7.16 -7.16 16.37
CA GLN A 86 -5.92 -7.55 17.00
C GLN A 86 -4.74 -6.85 16.33
N LEU A 87 -4.01 -6.09 17.12
CA LEU A 87 -2.88 -5.28 16.72
C LEU A 87 -1.61 -5.81 17.36
N ARG A 88 -0.48 -5.50 16.70
CA ARG A 88 0.84 -5.87 17.18
C ARG A 88 1.78 -4.67 17.13
N LEU A 89 2.52 -4.50 18.23
CA LEU A 89 3.60 -3.52 18.36
C LEU A 89 4.86 -4.29 18.79
N GLY A 90 5.75 -4.57 17.83
CA GLY A 90 6.92 -5.42 18.08
C GLY A 90 6.53 -6.86 18.43
N ARG A 91 6.74 -7.26 19.69
CA ARG A 91 6.36 -8.59 20.23
C ARG A 91 5.05 -8.58 21.02
N MET A 92 4.47 -7.41 21.24
CA MET A 92 3.25 -7.24 22.02
C MET A 92 2.04 -7.30 21.10
N THR A 93 1.01 -8.03 21.52
CA THR A 93 -0.29 -8.11 20.84
C THR A 93 -1.39 -7.62 21.78
N PHE A 94 -2.35 -6.86 21.26
CA PHE A 94 -3.45 -6.27 22.04
C PHE A 94 -4.63 -5.95 21.11
N GLU A 95 -5.80 -5.66 21.67
CA GLU A 95 -6.95 -5.21 20.87
C GLU A 95 -6.95 -3.68 20.71
N ASN A 96 -7.49 -3.18 19.60
CA ASN A 96 -7.62 -1.74 19.38
C ASN A 96 -8.43 -1.04 20.48
N THR A 97 -9.36 -1.75 21.13
CA THR A 97 -10.17 -1.25 22.26
C THR A 97 -9.36 -1.01 23.52
N ASP A 98 -8.18 -1.62 23.63
CA ASP A 98 -7.28 -1.47 24.77
C ASP A 98 -6.43 -0.21 24.67
N ILE A 99 -6.43 0.48 23.52
CA ILE A 99 -5.69 1.72 23.32
C ILE A 99 -6.36 2.84 24.13
N ASP A 100 -5.59 3.43 25.04
CA ASP A 100 -5.98 4.62 25.79
C ASP A 100 -5.53 5.90 25.07
N TYR A 101 -4.30 5.88 24.56
CA TYR A 101 -3.69 6.99 23.84
C TYR A 101 -2.82 6.46 22.70
N CYS A 102 -2.83 7.12 21.54
CA CYS A 102 -1.98 6.79 20.41
C CYS A 102 -1.61 8.05 19.61
N GLU A 103 -0.33 8.22 19.31
CA GLU A 103 0.25 9.31 18.52
C GLU A 103 1.17 8.74 17.45
N SER A 104 1.06 9.23 16.21
CA SER A 104 1.98 8.90 15.13
C SER A 104 3.26 9.72 15.23
N LEU A 105 4.41 9.08 15.08
CA LEU A 105 5.74 9.70 15.09
C LEU A 105 6.31 9.93 13.69
#